data_AF-V4XQU0-F1
#
_entry.id   AF-V4XQU0-F1
#
_cell.length_a   1.000
_cell.length_b   1.000
_cell.length_c   1.000
_cell.angle_alpha   90.00
_cell.angle_beta   90.00
_cell.angle_gamma   90.00
#
_symmetry.space_group_name_H-M   'P 1'
#
loop_
_entity.id
_entity.type
_entity.pdbx_description
1 polymer ?
#
loop_
_entity_poly.entity_id
_entity_poly.type
_entity_poly.pdbx_seq_one_letter_code
_entity_poly.pdbx_strand_id
1 'polypeptide(L)'
;MPELIKTGIEGLDDILNGGIVENSTTLISGNPGAGKTIFGLQYIYNGVEEHDQNGIYLTFEEDRRDLREAANSIGFDNWQQHVEEG
;
A
#
# COMPACT_ATOMS: atom_id res chain seq x y z
N MET A 1 -23.13 -9.25 -4.79
CA MET A 1 -21.94 -9.47 -3.94
C MET A 1 -21.10 -8.22 -4.06
N PRO A 2 -20.43 -7.75 -2.99
CA PRO A 2 -19.60 -6.55 -3.08
C PRO A 2 -18.46 -6.78 -4.07
N GLU A 3 -18.04 -5.70 -4.74
CA GLU A 3 -16.83 -5.69 -5.56
C GLU A 3 -15.60 -5.71 -4.65
N LEU A 4 -14.53 -6.41 -5.07
CA LEU A 4 -13.30 -6.56 -4.31
C LEU A 4 -12.13 -5.96 -5.10
N ILE A 5 -11.27 -5.24 -4.37
CA ILE A 5 -10.03 -4.66 -4.88
C ILE A 5 -8.87 -5.50 -4.36
N LYS A 6 -8.07 -6.01 -5.29
CA LYS A 6 -6.85 -6.74 -4.98
C LYS A 6 -5.84 -5.83 -4.29
N THR A 7 -5.11 -6.38 -3.34
CA THR A 7 -4.04 -5.69 -2.63
C THR A 7 -2.69 -5.85 -3.35
N GLY A 8 -2.54 -6.89 -4.19
CA GLY A 8 -1.26 -7.27 -4.78
C GLY A 8 -0.24 -7.82 -3.78
N ILE A 9 -0.62 -7.95 -2.50
CA ILE A 9 0.27 -8.48 -1.46
C ILE A 9 0.21 -10.01 -1.51
N GLU A 10 1.36 -10.64 -1.70
CA GLU A 10 1.47 -12.11 -1.83
C GLU A 10 0.75 -12.83 -0.67
N GLY A 11 -0.17 -13.72 -1.04
CA GLY A 11 -0.96 -14.55 -0.12
C GLY A 11 -2.10 -13.82 0.59
N LEU A 12 -2.11 -12.48 0.66
CA LEU A 12 -3.15 -11.74 1.37
C LEU A 12 -4.49 -11.78 0.64
N ASP A 13 -4.48 -11.61 -0.69
CA ASP A 13 -5.71 -11.63 -1.48
C ASP A 13 -6.42 -12.97 -1.37
N ASP A 14 -5.68 -14.08 -1.28
CA ASP A 14 -6.25 -15.42 -1.07
C ASP A 14 -6.89 -15.55 0.33
N ILE A 15 -6.21 -15.05 1.37
CA ILE A 15 -6.75 -15.01 2.74
C ILE A 15 -8.05 -14.20 2.80
N LEU A 16 -8.11 -13.10 2.03
CA LEU A 16 -9.27 -12.21 1.96
C LEU A 16 -10.34 -12.67 0.95
N ASN A 17 -10.14 -13.80 0.26
CA ASN A 17 -11.03 -14.30 -0.80
C ASN A 17 -11.24 -13.33 -1.97
N GLY A 18 -10.17 -12.62 -2.37
CA GLY A 18 -10.16 -11.74 -3.54
C GLY A 18 -9.79 -10.27 -3.24
N GLY A 19 -9.53 -9.92 -1.98
CA GLY A 19 -9.02 -8.61 -1.59
C GLY A 19 -9.96 -7.82 -0.66
N ILE A 20 -9.85 -6.50 -0.69
CA ILE A 20 -10.59 -5.58 0.18
C ILE A 20 -11.91 -5.16 -0.50
N VAL A 21 -12.99 -5.02 0.27
CA VAL A 21 -14.27 -4.53 -0.27
C VAL A 21 -14.10 -3.12 -0.85
N GLU A 22 -14.51 -2.93 -2.11
CA GLU A 22 -14.49 -1.62 -2.75
C GLU A 22 -15.37 -0.61 -2.00
N ASN A 23 -14.98 0.67 -2.01
CA ASN A 23 -15.72 1.76 -1.36
C ASN A 23 -15.91 1.54 0.16
N SER A 24 -14.93 0.90 0.80
CA SER A 24 -14.91 0.65 2.24
C SER A 24 -13.69 1.27 2.93
N THR A 25 -13.73 1.31 4.26
CA THR A 25 -12.56 1.66 5.10
C THR A 25 -12.05 0.42 5.79
N THR A 26 -10.76 0.11 5.60
CA THR A 26 -10.07 -1.00 6.25
C THR A 26 -9.14 -0.49 7.34
N LEU A 27 -9.31 -0.98 8.57
CA LEU A 27 -8.43 -0.66 9.69
C LEU A 27 -7.32 -1.70 9.80
N ILE A 28 -6.07 -1.27 9.64
CA ILE A 28 -4.89 -2.08 9.92
C ILE A 28 -4.38 -1.74 11.33
N SER A 29 -4.39 -2.73 12.23
CA SER A 29 -4.01 -2.54 13.64
C SER A 29 -2.98 -3.58 14.09
N GLY A 30 -2.10 -3.18 15.00
CA GLY A 30 -1.04 -4.03 15.53
C GLY A 30 0.01 -3.22 16.32
N ASN A 31 0.83 -3.92 17.09
CA ASN A 31 1.91 -3.33 17.88
C ASN A 31 2.94 -2.58 17.01
N PRO A 32 3.77 -1.69 17.59
CA PRO A 32 4.93 -1.14 16.90
C PRO A 32 5.80 -2.25 16.30
N GLY A 33 6.29 -2.04 15.08
CA GLY A 33 7.07 -3.05 14.34
C GLY A 33 6.26 -4.19 13.70
N ALA A 34 4.92 -4.22 13.83
CA ALA A 34 4.08 -5.26 13.21
C ALA A 34 3.91 -5.13 11.68
N GLY A 35 4.61 -4.19 11.03
CA GLY A 35 4.57 -4.03 9.56
C GLY A 35 3.42 -3.17 9.01
N LYS A 36 2.73 -2.37 9.84
CA LYS A 36 1.60 -1.52 9.39
C LYS A 36 1.98 -0.52 8.28
N THR A 37 3.10 0.18 8.45
CA THR A 37 3.63 1.11 7.44
C THR A 37 4.00 0.36 6.16
N ILE A 38 4.67 -0.78 6.30
CA ILE A 38 5.02 -1.64 5.16
C ILE A 38 3.77 -2.08 4.41
N PHE A 39 2.72 -2.53 5.10
CA PHE A 39 1.44 -2.88 4.48
C PHE A 39 0.87 -1.71 3.67
N GLY A 40 0.84 -0.51 4.24
CA GLY A 40 0.33 0.68 3.55
C GLY A 40 1.14 1.02 2.30
N LEU A 41 2.47 0.95 2.38
CA LEU A 41 3.37 1.16 1.25
C LEU A 41 3.16 0.09 0.16
N GLN A 42 3.06 -1.19 0.52
CA GLN A 42 2.82 -2.28 -0.44
C GLN A 42 1.49 -2.10 -1.15
N TYR A 43 0.42 -1.82 -0.41
CA TYR A 43 -0.91 -1.66 -0.98
C TYR A 43 -0.96 -0.54 -2.04
N ILE A 44 -0.42 0.64 -1.72
CA ILE A 44 -0.46 1.75 -2.67
C ILE A 44 0.51 1.56 -3.85
N TYR A 45 1.70 1.01 -3.61
CA TYR A 45 2.68 0.75 -4.66
C TYR A 45 2.16 -0.29 -5.67
N ASN A 46 1.60 -1.40 -5.18
CA ASN A 46 1.03 -2.44 -6.02
C ASN A 46 -0.21 -1.95 -6.78
N GLY A 47 -1.03 -1.11 -6.15
CA GLY A 47 -2.17 -0.47 -6.82
C GLY A 47 -1.74 0.32 -8.06
N VAL A 48 -0.65 1.08 -7.95
CA VAL A 48 -0.08 1.84 -9.07
C VAL A 48 0.54 0.90 -10.11
N GLU A 49 1.48 0.04 -9.69
CA GLU A 49 2.33 -0.74 -10.61
C GLU A 49 1.60 -1.90 -11.29
N GLU A 50 0.68 -2.57 -10.60
CA GLU A 50 0.02 -3.78 -11.11
C GLU A 50 -1.39 -3.52 -11.63
N HIS A 51 -2.03 -2.44 -11.20
CA HIS A 51 -3.46 -2.20 -11.40
C HIS A 51 -3.80 -0.84 -12.01
N ASP A 52 -2.82 0.00 -12.33
CA ASP A 52 -3.02 1.33 -12.91
C ASP A 52 -3.98 2.19 -12.06
N GLN A 53 -3.86 2.08 -10.73
CA GLN A 53 -4.69 2.78 -9.76
C GLN A 53 -3.94 3.94 -9.12
N ASN A 54 -4.52 5.13 -9.21
CA ASN A 54 -4.01 6.30 -8.50
C ASN A 54 -4.32 6.20 -7.00
N GLY A 55 -3.40 6.69 -6.17
CA GLY A 55 -3.53 6.64 -4.71
C GLY A 55 -2.96 7.85 -4.01
N ILE A 56 -3.39 8.06 -2.75
CA ILE A 56 -2.82 9.08 -1.87
C ILE A 56 -2.31 8.40 -0.61
N TYR A 57 -1.01 8.53 -0.34
CA TYR A 57 -0.42 8.14 0.94
C TYR A 57 -0.36 9.37 1.86
N LEU A 58 -1.10 9.34 2.98
CA LEU A 58 -1.10 10.40 3.97
C LEU A 58 -0.46 9.90 5.27
N THR A 59 0.54 10.63 5.75
CA THR A 59 1.28 10.33 6.99
C THR A 59 1.29 11.54 7.92
N PHE A 60 1.39 11.28 9.23
CA PHE A 60 1.43 12.30 10.27
C PHE A 60 2.81 12.43 10.94
N GLU A 61 3.60 11.36 10.98
CA GLU A 61 4.87 11.30 11.72
C GLU A 61 6.10 11.30 10.81
N GLU A 62 6.03 10.60 9.67
CA GLU A 62 7.15 10.40 8.74
C GLU A 62 7.16 11.51 7.68
N ASP A 63 8.35 12.01 7.31
CA ASP A 63 8.48 12.94 6.20
C ASP A 63 8.66 12.22 4.85
N ARG A 64 8.68 12.99 3.74
CA ARG A 64 8.81 12.41 2.39
C ARG A 64 10.10 11.59 2.20
N ARG A 65 11.19 11.97 2.86
CA ARG A 65 12.47 11.26 2.77
C ARG A 65 12.39 9.94 3.53
N ASP A 66 11.79 9.95 4.71
CA ASP A 66 11.60 8.75 5.53
C ASP A 66 10.79 7.70 4.77
N LEU A 67 9.67 8.11 4.14
CA LEU A 67 8.83 7.22 3.33
C LEU A 67 9.58 6.66 2.12
N ARG A 68 10.36 7.50 1.44
CA ARG A 68 11.18 7.05 0.30
C ARG A 68 12.23 6.04 0.73
N GLU A 69 12.90 6.26 1.86
CA GLU A 69 13.88 5.32 2.40
C GLU A 69 13.22 4.00 2.82
N ALA A 70 12.04 4.06 3.44
CA ALA A 70 11.27 2.87 3.79
C ALA A 70 10.85 2.07 2.53
N ALA A 71 10.32 2.74 1.51
CA ALA A 71 9.94 2.12 0.25
C ALA A 71 11.14 1.46 -0.46
N ASN A 72 12.26 2.18 -0.57
CA ASN A 72 13.49 1.63 -1.16
C ASN A 72 14.03 0.43 -0.36
N SER A 73 13.88 0.43 0.97
CA SER A 73 14.34 -0.68 1.81
C SER A 73 13.63 -2.01 1.55
N ILE A 74 12.44 -1.97 0.94
CA ILE A 74 11.64 -3.13 0.56
C ILE A 74 11.57 -3.37 -0.95
N GLY A 75 12.43 -2.67 -1.73
CA GLY A 75 12.58 -2.90 -3.17
C GLY A 75 11.62 -2.10 -4.06
N PHE A 76 11.01 -1.04 -3.56
CA PHE A 76 10.11 -0.17 -4.34
C PHE A 76 10.87 0.98 -4.99
N ASP A 77 11.77 0.63 -5.91
CA ASP A 77 12.72 1.57 -6.52
C ASP A 77 12.03 2.70 -7.32
N ASN A 78 10.84 2.44 -7.88
CA ASN A 78 10.07 3.42 -8.66
C ASN A 78 9.23 4.37 -7.79
N TRP A 79 9.26 4.23 -6.45
CA TRP A 79 8.42 5.01 -5.54
C TRP A 79 8.48 6.53 -5.80
N GLN A 80 9.69 7.08 -5.91
CA GLN A 80 9.87 8.51 -6.11
C GLN A 80 9.28 9.00 -7.44
N GLN A 81 9.37 8.18 -8.49
CA GLN A 81 8.83 8.51 -9.79
C GLN A 81 7.31 8.62 -9.73
N HIS A 82 6.62 7.64 -9.13
CA HIS A 82 5.16 7.69 -8.98
C HIS A 82 4.69 8.93 -8.21
N VAL A 83 5.41 9.31 -7.16
CA VAL A 83 5.07 10.50 -6.37
C VAL A 83 5.23 11.80 -7.17
N GLU A 84 6.16 11.86 -8.12
CA GLU A 84 6.42 13.04 -8.94
C GLU A 84 5.51 13.14 -10.17
N GLU A 85 5.16 12.01 -10.77
CA GLU A 85 4.37 11.94 -12.01
C GLU A 85 2.86 12.02 -11.77
N GLY A 86 2.38 11.57 -10.59
CA GLY A 86 0.97 11.63 -10.19
C GLY A 86 0.18 10.44 -10.69
#